data_AF-A0A565BA74-F1
#
_entry.id   AF-A0A565BA74-F1
#
_cell.length_a   1.000
_cell.length_b   1.000
_cell.length_c   1.000
_cell.angle_alpha   90.00
_cell.angle_beta   90.00
_cell.angle_gamma   90.00
#
_symmetry.space_group_name_H-M   'P 1'
#
loop_
_entity.id
_entity.type
_entity.pdbx_description
1 polymer ?
#
loop_
_entity_poly.entity_id
_entity_poly.type
_entity_poly.pdbx_seq_one_letter_code
_entity_poly.pdbx_strand_id
1 'polypeptide(L)'
;MGSLQERITSTKKGSITSIQAVYVPADDLTDPAPATTFAHLDATTVLSRGLAAKGIYPAEDPLNSMSTMLQPRIVREDHYKTAQKIKQTLQCYKELQDIIAILGLDELSEKDHSTVARA
;
A
#
# COMPACT_ATOMS: atom_id res chain seq x y z
N MET A 1 -10.27 -18.81 -11.74
CA MET A 1 -10.24 -17.40 -11.27
C MET A 1 -10.44 -16.41 -12.41
N GLY A 2 -9.64 -16.44 -13.48
CA GLY A 2 -9.76 -15.47 -14.60
C GLY A 2 -11.16 -15.30 -15.19
N SER A 3 -11.88 -16.39 -15.49
CA SER A 3 -13.24 -16.32 -16.06
C SER A 3 -14.28 -15.65 -15.16
N LEU A 4 -14.07 -15.64 -13.83
CA LEU A 4 -14.93 -14.92 -12.91
C LEU A 4 -14.56 -13.43 -12.88
N GLN A 5 -13.26 -13.13 -12.80
CA GLN A 5 -12.76 -11.75 -12.73
C GLN A 5 -13.06 -10.97 -14.01
N GLU A 6 -12.93 -11.58 -15.19
CA GLU A 6 -13.23 -10.93 -16.47
C GLU A 6 -14.71 -10.57 -16.65
N ARG A 7 -15.62 -11.24 -15.93
CA ARG A 7 -17.04 -10.87 -15.91
C ARG A 7 -17.31 -9.63 -15.05
N ILE A 8 -16.40 -9.32 -14.13
CA ILE A 8 -16.48 -8.16 -13.24
C ILE A 8 -15.74 -7.02 -13.94
N THR A 9 -16.44 -6.34 -14.85
CA THR A 9 -15.87 -5.23 -15.60
C THR A 9 -16.93 -4.18 -15.93
N SER A 10 -16.46 -3.02 -16.38
CA SER A 10 -17.32 -1.95 -16.87
C SER A 10 -17.54 -2.10 -18.37
N THR A 11 -18.80 -2.05 -18.80
CA THR A 11 -19.20 -2.12 -20.20
C THR A 11 -19.85 -0.82 -20.64
N LYS A 12 -20.14 -0.68 -21.94
CA LYS A 12 -20.90 0.48 -22.45
C LYS A 12 -22.33 0.59 -21.89
N LYS A 13 -22.88 -0.49 -21.32
CA LYS A 13 -24.25 -0.52 -20.77
C LYS A 13 -24.31 -0.19 -19.28
N GLY A 14 -23.19 -0.23 -18.57
CA GLY A 14 -23.12 -0.04 -17.13
C GLY A 14 -21.79 -0.51 -16.56
N SER A 15 -21.54 -0.15 -15.30
CA SER A 15 -20.29 -0.43 -14.58
C SER A 15 -20.53 -1.32 -13.37
N ILE A 16 -19.60 -2.25 -13.12
CA ILE A 16 -19.51 -3.00 -11.87
C ILE A 16 -18.20 -2.61 -11.19
N THR A 17 -18.28 -2.13 -9.95
CA THR A 17 -17.13 -1.90 -9.08
C THR A 17 -17.16 -2.93 -7.96
N SER A 18 -16.28 -3.92 -8.00
CA SER A 18 -16.21 -4.97 -6.97
C SER A 18 -15.18 -4.63 -5.91
N ILE A 19 -15.53 -4.88 -4.65
CA ILE A 19 -14.58 -4.94 -3.53
C ILE A 19 -14.47 -6.40 -3.12
N GLN A 20 -13.26 -6.95 -3.15
CA GLN A 20 -13.02 -8.38 -2.92
C GLN A 20 -12.09 -8.56 -1.73
N ALA A 21 -12.54 -9.33 -0.74
CA ALA A 21 -11.72 -9.73 0.39
C ALA A 21 -10.88 -10.94 -0.01
N VAL A 22 -9.55 -10.77 0.00
CA VAL A 22 -8.59 -11.86 -0.26
C VAL A 22 -7.93 -12.23 1.06
N TYR A 23 -8.11 -13.47 1.49
CA TYR A 23 -7.42 -13.99 2.66
C TYR A 23 -6.00 -14.43 2.26
N VAL A 24 -5.00 -13.91 2.97
CA VAL A 24 -3.59 -14.24 2.76
C VAL A 24 -3.15 -15.20 3.87
N PRO A 25 -2.84 -16.46 3.55
CA PRO A 25 -2.39 -17.42 4.55
C PRO A 25 -1.00 -17.04 5.08
N ALA A 26 -0.82 -17.14 6.40
CA ALA A 26 0.48 -16.89 7.06
C ALA A 26 1.11 -15.51 6.77
N ASP A 27 0.30 -14.52 6.37
CA ASP A 27 0.76 -13.19 5.95
C ASP A 27 1.75 -13.23 4.75
N ASP A 28 1.75 -14.32 3.96
CA ASP A 28 2.62 -14.51 2.79
C ASP A 28 1.95 -14.07 1.47
N LEU A 29 2.32 -12.87 1.00
CA LEU A 29 1.85 -12.30 -0.27
C LEU A 29 2.42 -12.99 -1.52
N THR A 30 3.45 -13.84 -1.35
CA THR A 30 4.08 -14.57 -2.45
C THR A 30 3.39 -15.90 -2.76
N ASP A 31 2.40 -16.30 -1.93
CA ASP A 31 1.59 -17.47 -2.19
C ASP A 31 0.91 -17.37 -3.58
N PRO A 32 0.83 -18.48 -4.35
CA PRO A 32 0.28 -18.47 -5.69
C PRO A 32 -1.19 -17.98 -5.76
N ALA A 33 -1.99 -18.20 -4.72
CA ALA A 33 -3.39 -17.83 -4.69
C ALA A 33 -3.61 -16.29 -4.65
N PRO A 34 -3.01 -15.53 -3.71
CA PRO A 34 -3.07 -14.08 -3.73
C PRO A 34 -2.34 -13.50 -4.94
N ALA A 35 -1.18 -14.04 -5.33
CA ALA A 35 -0.42 -13.56 -6.48
C ALA A 35 -1.22 -13.59 -7.79
N THR A 36 -1.93 -14.69 -8.06
CA THR A 36 -2.81 -14.81 -9.24
C THR A 36 -4.03 -13.91 -9.16
N THR A 37 -4.53 -13.64 -7.95
CA THR A 37 -5.67 -12.74 -7.76
C THR A 37 -5.27 -11.28 -8.00
N PHE A 38 -4.10 -10.85 -7.51
CA PHE A 38 -3.59 -9.48 -7.67
C PHE A 38 -3.39 -9.09 -9.13
N ALA A 39 -3.02 -10.04 -10.00
CA ALA A 39 -2.88 -9.78 -11.43
C ALA A 39 -4.17 -9.31 -12.12
N HIS A 40 -5.33 -9.56 -11.53
CA HIS A 40 -6.63 -9.16 -12.05
C HIS A 40 -7.23 -7.93 -11.36
N LEU A 41 -6.58 -7.37 -10.34
CA LEU A 41 -7.12 -6.25 -9.57
C LEU A 41 -6.52 -4.92 -10.04
N ASP A 42 -7.40 -3.94 -10.28
CA ASP A 42 -7.00 -2.56 -10.60
C ASP A 42 -6.43 -1.80 -9.39
N ALA A 43 -6.81 -2.22 -8.18
CA ALA A 43 -6.29 -1.68 -6.94
C ALA A 43 -6.24 -2.76 -5.87
N THR A 44 -5.21 -2.71 -5.04
CA THR A 44 -5.02 -3.60 -3.89
C THR A 44 -4.83 -2.75 -2.64
N THR A 45 -5.61 -3.07 -1.61
CA THR A 45 -5.48 -2.51 -0.26
C THR A 45 -5.01 -3.63 0.64
N VAL A 46 -3.75 -3.56 1.07
CA VAL A 46 -3.13 -4.56 1.93
C VAL A 46 -3.34 -4.17 3.38
N LEU A 47 -3.85 -5.09 4.19
CA LEU A 47 -4.03 -4.89 5.63
C LEU A 47 -2.90 -5.56 6.40
N SER A 48 -2.28 -4.83 7.33
CA SER A 48 -1.13 -5.30 8.11
C SER A 48 -1.49 -5.57 9.56
N ARG A 49 -1.16 -6.78 10.03
CA ARG A 49 -1.25 -7.15 11.44
C ARG A 49 -0.40 -6.23 12.34
N GLY A 50 0.78 -5.81 11.85
CA GLY A 50 1.70 -4.95 12.60
C GLY A 50 1.12 -3.55 12.86
N LEU A 51 0.36 -3.00 11.90
CA LEU A 51 -0.32 -1.71 12.07
C LEU A 51 -1.52 -1.82 13.03
N ALA A 52 -2.29 -2.91 12.93
CA ALA A 52 -3.38 -3.18 13.85
C ALA A 52 -2.90 -3.35 15.30
N ALA A 53 -1.76 -4.03 15.50
CA ALA A 53 -1.13 -4.19 16.82
C ALA A 53 -0.66 -2.86 17.43
N LYS A 54 -0.35 -1.85 16.61
CA LYS A 54 -0.05 -0.48 17.03
C LYS A 54 -1.31 0.36 17.30
N GLY A 55 -2.51 -0.20 17.10
CA GLY A 55 -3.78 0.50 17.30
C GLY A 55 -4.21 1.40 16.14
N ILE A 56 -3.60 1.26 14.96
CA ILE A 56 -3.92 2.09 13.78
C ILE A 56 -5.06 1.43 13.00
N TYR A 57 -6.17 2.17 12.82
CA TYR A 57 -7.35 1.71 12.09
C TYR A 57 -7.86 2.76 11.08
N PRO A 58 -8.13 2.39 9.81
CA PRO A 58 -7.92 1.06 9.23
C PRO A 58 -6.43 0.68 9.14
N ALA A 59 -6.12 -0.60 9.33
CA ALA A 59 -4.74 -1.11 9.36
C ALA A 59 -4.13 -1.27 7.96
N GLU A 60 -4.34 -0.28 7.09
CA GLU A 60 -3.86 -0.26 5.71
C GLU A 60 -2.36 -0.01 5.66
N ASP A 61 -1.64 -0.84 4.91
CA ASP A 61 -0.23 -0.64 4.59
C ASP A 61 -0.09 0.17 3.27
N PRO A 62 0.30 1.46 3.34
CA PRO A 62 0.37 2.32 2.17
C PRO A 62 1.55 2.02 1.23
N LEU A 63 2.57 1.30 1.71
CA LEU A 63 3.74 0.92 0.91
C LEU A 63 3.43 -0.33 0.07
N ASN A 64 2.70 -1.28 0.65
CA ASN A 64 2.29 -2.51 -0.03
C ASN A 64 0.97 -2.37 -0.82
N SER A 65 0.19 -1.31 -0.59
CA SER A 65 -1.03 -1.01 -1.35
C SER A 65 -0.75 -0.23 -2.64
N MET A 66 -1.45 -0.59 -3.72
CA MET A 66 -1.27 0.02 -5.04
C MET A 66 -2.60 0.21 -5.78
N SER A 67 -2.60 1.13 -6.75
CA SER A 67 -3.71 1.33 -7.66
C SER A 67 -3.18 1.74 -9.04
N THR A 68 -3.73 1.12 -10.09
CA THR A 68 -3.46 1.51 -11.48
C THR A 68 -3.96 2.92 -11.79
N MET A 69 -4.90 3.45 -11.00
CA MET A 69 -5.45 4.80 -11.15
C MET A 69 -4.52 5.89 -10.62
N LEU A 70 -3.51 5.56 -9.80
CA LEU A 70 -2.58 6.54 -9.24
C LEU A 70 -1.51 6.93 -10.26
N GLN A 71 -1.91 7.66 -11.29
CA GLN A 71 -1.04 8.14 -12.37
C GLN A 71 -1.39 9.58 -12.76
N PRO A 72 -0.41 10.42 -13.16
CA PRO A 72 -0.65 11.83 -13.51
C PRO A 72 -1.68 12.06 -14.62
N ARG A 73 -1.90 11.07 -15.49
CA ARG A 73 -2.89 11.12 -16.58
C ARG A 73 -4.33 10.83 -16.13
N ILE A 74 -4.51 10.27 -14.93
CA ILE A 74 -5.82 9.87 -14.38
C ILE A 74 -6.21 10.80 -13.23
N VAL A 75 -5.30 10.97 -12.26
CA VAL A 75 -5.49 11.88 -11.13
C VAL A 75 -4.84 13.23 -11.39
N ARG A 76 -5.25 14.26 -10.65
CA ARG A 76 -4.60 15.57 -10.71
C ARG A 76 -3.14 15.46 -10.29
N GLU A 77 -2.29 16.26 -10.92
CA GLU A 77 -0.85 16.30 -10.66
C GLU A 77 -0.52 16.50 -9.18
N ASP A 78 -1.26 17.38 -8.49
CA ASP A 78 -1.06 17.64 -7.06
C ASP A 78 -1.37 16.41 -6.19
N HIS A 79 -2.40 15.64 -6.56
CA HIS A 79 -2.74 14.39 -5.87
C HIS A 79 -1.63 13.35 -6.09
N TYR A 80 -1.19 13.16 -7.33
CA TYR A 80 -0.10 12.23 -7.63
C TYR A 80 1.19 12.59 -6.88
N LYS A 81 1.61 13.86 -6.95
CA LYS A 81 2.81 14.35 -6.26
C LYS A 81 2.71 14.20 -4.74
N THR A 82 1.55 14.49 -4.16
CA THR A 82 1.34 14.35 -2.71
C THR A 82 1.41 12.88 -2.29
N ALA A 83 0.75 11.98 -3.02
CA ALA A 83 0.80 10.55 -2.74
C ALA A 83 2.23 10.00 -2.87
N GLN A 84 2.98 10.41 -3.89
CA GLN A 84 4.38 9.99 -4.06
C GLN A 84 5.28 10.49 -2.92
N LYS A 85 5.10 11.74 -2.48
CA LYS A 85 5.85 12.28 -1.33
C LYS A 85 5.56 11.50 -0.04
N ILE A 86 4.29 11.18 0.22
CA ILE A 86 3.90 10.37 1.38
C ILE A 86 4.59 9.01 1.33
N LYS A 87 4.53 8.31 0.19
CA LYS A 87 5.20 7.01 0.01
C LYS A 87 6.71 7.11 0.23
N GLN A 88 7.37 8.15 -0.29
CA GLN A 88 8.80 8.38 -0.08
C GLN A 88 9.14 8.61 1.39
N THR A 89 8.38 9.45 2.10
CA THR A 89 8.61 9.70 3.53
C THR A 89 8.45 8.41 4.34
N LEU A 90 7.41 7.63 4.09
CA LEU A 90 7.17 6.37 4.80
C LEU A 90 8.22 5.31 4.47
N GLN A 91 8.71 5.27 3.23
CA GLN A 91 9.79 4.37 2.83
C GLN A 91 11.09 4.72 3.56
N CYS A 92 11.48 6.01 3.59
CA CYS A 92 12.65 6.46 4.34
C CYS A 92 12.49 6.16 5.84
N TYR A 93 11.29 6.39 6.41
CA TYR A 93 11.02 6.06 7.81
C TYR A 93 11.21 4.56 8.10
N LYS A 94 10.74 3.68 7.20
CA LYS A 94 10.91 2.23 7.35
C LYS A 94 12.39 1.81 7.32
N GLU A 95 13.19 2.41 6.43
CA GLU A 95 14.64 2.18 6.37
C GLU A 95 15.35 2.67 7.65
N LEU A 96 14.89 3.79 8.20
CA LEU A 96 15.41 4.35 9.45
C LEU A 96 14.98 3.53 10.68
N GLN A 97 13.83 2.85 10.67
CA GLN A 97 13.39 2.01 11.78
C GLN A 97 14.40 0.92 12.14
N ASP A 98 15.01 0.27 11.14
CA ASP A 98 16.03 -0.77 11.37
C ASP A 98 17.28 -0.18 12.03
N ILE A 99 17.69 1.01 11.59
CA ILE A 99 18.82 1.76 12.15
C ILE A 99 18.52 2.18 13.60
N ILE A 100 17.33 2.74 13.84
CA ILE A 100 16.87 3.16 15.17
C ILE A 100 16.84 1.98 16.14
N ALA A 101 16.41 0.79 15.67
CA ALA A 101 16.37 -0.41 16.50
C ALA A 101 17.75 -0.90 16.95
N ILE A 102 18.82 -0.59 16.20
CA ILE A 102 20.19 -1.01 16.49
C ILE A 102 20.96 0.07 17.26
N LEU A 103 20.90 1.32 16.79
CA LEU A 103 21.74 2.43 17.26
C LEU A 103 21.02 3.38 18.22
N GLY A 104 19.68 3.43 18.20
CA GLY A 104 18.88 4.42 18.92
C GLY A 104 18.55 5.66 18.09
N LEU A 105 17.59 6.45 18.56
CA LEU A 105 17.10 7.66 17.88
C LEU A 105 18.14 8.80 17.85
N ASP A 106 19.02 8.86 18.86
CA ASP A 106 19.98 9.96 19.05
C ASP A 106 21.13 9.95 18.03
N GLU A 107 21.34 8.82 17.34
CA GLU A 107 22.39 8.64 16.34
C GLU A 107 21.95 9.06 14.93
N LEU A 108 20.72 9.55 14.78
CA LEU A 108 20.20 10.04 13.50
C LEU A 108 20.67 11.45 13.18
N SER A 109 20.84 11.75 11.89
CA SER A 109 21.04 13.14 11.47
C SER A 109 19.80 13.98 11.75
N GLU A 110 19.96 15.30 11.96
CA GLU A 110 18.85 16.26 12.12
C GLU A 110 17.76 16.12 11.03
N LYS A 111 18.19 15.82 9.79
CA LYS A 111 17.29 15.61 8.65
C LYS A 111 16.48 14.32 8.79
N ASP A 112 17.12 13.24 9.23
CA ASP A 112 16.47 11.94 9.42
C ASP A 112 15.53 11.98 10.62
N HIS A 113 15.92 12.66 11.70
CA HIS A 113 15.05 12.95 12.83
C HIS A 113 13.79 13.73 12.40
N SER A 114 13.94 14.73 11.53
CA SER A 114 12.79 15.46 10.96
C SER A 114 11.90 14.58 10.08
N THR A 115 12.46 13.57 9.43
CA THR A 115 11.71 12.62 8.58
C THR A 115 10.92 11.65 9.45
N VAL A 116 11.55 11.11 10.49
CA VAL A 116 10.92 10.26 11.50
C VAL A 116 9.80 10.97 12.23
N ALA A 117 9.99 12.24 12.61
CA ALA A 117 8.96 13.02 13.28
C ALA A 117 7.75 13.37 12.40
N ARG A 118 7.92 13.36 11.06
CA ARG A 118 6.85 13.62 10.09
C ARG A 118 6.09 12.36 9.67
N ALA A 119 6.74 11.19 9.76
CA ALA A 119 6.19 9.90 9.39
C ALA A 119 5.33 9.31 10.52
#